data_AF-A0A529ZGG2-F1
#
_entry.id   AF-A0A529ZGG2-F1
#
_cell.length_a   1.000
_cell.length_b   1.000
_cell.length_c   1.000
_cell.angle_alpha   90.00
_cell.angle_beta   90.00
_cell.angle_gamma   90.00
#
_symmetry.space_group_name_H-M   'P 1'
#
loop_
_entity.id
_entity.type
_entity.pdbx_description
1 polymer ?
#
loop_
_entity_poly.entity_id
_entity_poly.type
_entity_poly.pdbx_seq_one_letter_code
_entity_poly.pdbx_strand_id
1 'polypeptide(L)'
;AETAAALNAAKARGGRIICVGTTSLRLLESAARADGRIDPWSGPTDIFITPGYRFRTADMLMTNFHLPRSTLFMLVSAFSGLETMRSAYAHAIGNRYRFYSYGDASLLYRAETSDGR
;
A
#
# COMPACT_ATOMS: atom_id res chain seq x y z
N ALA A 1 -8.95 8.54 -17.40
CA ALA A 1 -10.32 8.74 -16.89
C ALA A 1 -11.01 7.42 -16.55
N GLU A 2 -10.96 6.43 -17.45
CA GLU A 2 -11.55 5.10 -17.27
C GLU A 2 -11.12 4.38 -15.98
N THR A 3 -9.82 4.33 -15.67
CA THR A 3 -9.30 3.69 -14.45
C THR A 3 -9.89 4.28 -13.16
N ALA A 4 -9.99 5.60 -13.07
CA ALA A 4 -10.58 6.27 -11.92
C ALA A 4 -12.06 5.91 -11.76
N ALA A 5 -12.81 5.88 -12.85
CA ALA A 5 -14.21 5.46 -12.85
C ALA A 5 -14.37 3.99 -12.40
N ALA A 6 -13.52 3.09 -12.90
CA ALA A 6 -13.54 1.67 -12.54
C ALA A 6 -13.23 1.46 -11.04
N LEU A 7 -12.22 2.15 -10.49
CA LEU A 7 -11.85 2.07 -9.08
C LEU A 7 -12.96 2.60 -8.17
N ASN A 8 -13.55 3.76 -8.51
CA ASN A 8 -14.67 4.32 -7.74
C ASN A 8 -15.89 3.40 -7.78
N ALA A 9 -16.20 2.81 -8.95
CA ALA A 9 -17.30 1.87 -9.09
C ALA A 9 -17.06 0.58 -8.30
N ALA A 10 -15.82 0.08 -8.25
CA ALA A 10 -15.45 -1.07 -7.43
C ALA A 10 -15.67 -0.79 -5.94
N LYS A 11 -15.22 0.37 -5.45
CA LYS A 11 -15.47 0.81 -4.06
C LYS A 11 -16.96 0.99 -3.76
N ALA A 12 -17.72 1.59 -4.67
CA ALA A 12 -19.16 1.80 -4.48
C ALA A 12 -19.95 0.48 -4.35
N ARG A 13 -19.44 -0.62 -4.92
CA ARG A 13 -20.01 -1.97 -4.77
C ARG A 13 -19.48 -2.73 -3.53
N GLY A 14 -18.72 -2.07 -2.65
CA GLY A 14 -18.07 -2.71 -1.51
C GLY A 14 -16.88 -3.60 -1.87
N GLY A 15 -16.33 -3.46 -3.08
CA GLY A 15 -15.13 -4.16 -3.51
C GLY A 15 -13.85 -3.60 -2.89
N ARG A 16 -12.80 -4.42 -2.87
CA ARG A 16 -11.47 -4.03 -2.39
C ARG A 16 -10.61 -3.49 -3.53
N ILE A 17 -9.85 -2.43 -3.26
CA ILE A 17 -8.77 -1.97 -4.13
C ILE A 17 -7.45 -2.61 -3.69
N ILE A 18 -6.82 -3.36 -4.59
CA ILE A 18 -5.54 -4.03 -4.36
C ILE A 18 -4.49 -3.36 -5.24
N CYS A 19 -3.54 -2.66 -4.63
CA CYS A 19 -2.39 -2.12 -5.35
C CYS A 19 -1.37 -3.21 -5.60
N VAL A 20 -0.85 -3.29 -6.83
CA VAL A 20 0.27 -4.16 -7.18
C VAL A 20 1.50 -3.27 -7.37
N GLY A 21 2.42 -3.36 -6.42
CA GLY A 21 3.61 -2.51 -6.32
C GLY A 21 3.38 -1.20 -5.54
N THR A 22 4.44 -0.69 -4.93
CA THR A 22 4.40 0.57 -4.15
C THR A 22 4.23 1.81 -5.04
N THR A 23 4.63 1.74 -6.31
CA THR A 23 4.40 2.82 -7.29
C THR A 23 2.91 3.04 -7.54
N SER A 24 2.13 1.97 -7.76
CA SER A 24 0.68 2.10 -7.98
C SER A 24 -0.01 2.64 -6.74
N LEU A 25 0.40 2.21 -5.54
CA LEU A 25 -0.10 2.77 -4.28
C LEU A 25 0.16 4.28 -4.17
N ARG A 26 1.39 4.74 -4.41
CA ARG A 26 1.74 6.16 -4.34
C ARG A 26 0.94 6.99 -5.35
N LEU A 27 0.71 6.46 -6.55
CA LEU A 27 -0.10 7.13 -7.58
C LEU A 27 -1.57 7.24 -7.15
N LEU A 28 -2.16 6.16 -6.62
CA LEU A 28 -3.55 6.21 -6.16
C LEU A 28 -3.72 7.17 -4.98
N GLU A 29 -2.82 7.13 -3.99
CA GLU A 29 -2.88 8.05 -2.85
C GLU A 29 -2.66 9.52 -3.26
N SER A 30 -1.87 9.77 -4.33
CA SER A 30 -1.70 11.13 -4.88
C SER A 30 -2.92 11.61 -5.66
N ALA A 31 -3.61 10.71 -6.36
CA ALA A 31 -4.83 11.00 -7.12
C ALA A 31 -6.09 11.05 -6.24
N ALA A 32 -5.99 10.66 -4.97
CA ALA A 32 -7.11 10.53 -4.05
C ALA A 32 -7.53 11.86 -3.44
N ARG A 33 -8.83 12.14 -3.51
CA ARG A 33 -9.47 13.16 -2.68
C ARG A 33 -9.46 12.77 -1.20
N ALA A 34 -9.77 13.73 -0.33
CA ALA A 34 -9.84 13.52 1.12
C ALA A 34 -10.90 12.47 1.52
N ASP A 35 -11.95 12.30 0.72
CA ASP A 35 -13.02 11.30 0.91
C ASP A 35 -12.66 9.90 0.34
N GLY A 36 -11.46 9.74 -0.23
CA GLY A 36 -11.02 8.48 -0.83
C GLY A 36 -11.57 8.19 -2.22
N ARG A 37 -12.27 9.15 -2.85
CA ARG A 37 -12.64 9.10 -4.27
C ARG A 37 -11.42 9.44 -5.14
N ILE A 38 -11.29 8.76 -6.26
CA ILE A 38 -10.15 8.90 -7.17
C ILE A 38 -10.59 9.72 -8.39
N ASP A 39 -9.88 10.79 -8.69
CA ASP A 39 -10.09 11.57 -9.91
C ASP A 39 -9.15 11.10 -11.03
N PRO A 40 -9.48 11.33 -12.31
CA PRO A 40 -8.50 11.24 -13.39
C PRO A 40 -7.31 12.15 -13.07
N TRP A 41 -6.12 11.58 -13.04
CA TRP A 41 -4.92 12.28 -12.62
C TRP A 41 -3.74 11.91 -13.52
N SER A 42 -2.87 12.89 -13.77
CA SER A 42 -1.60 12.73 -14.48
C SER A 42 -0.62 13.77 -13.95
N GLY A 43 0.58 13.34 -13.59
CA GLY A 43 1.63 14.22 -13.11
C GLY A 43 2.74 13.46 -12.38
N PRO A 44 3.80 14.18 -11.96
CA PRO A 44 4.76 13.64 -11.00
C PRO A 44 4.11 13.51 -9.62
N THR A 45 4.66 12.62 -8.79
CA THR A 45 4.26 12.47 -7.39
C THR A 45 5.47 12.51 -6.48
N ASP A 46 5.50 13.49 -5.59
CA ASP A 46 6.50 13.60 -4.52
C ASP A 46 5.97 13.08 -3.17
N ILE A 47 4.86 12.33 -3.18
CA ILE A 47 4.29 11.79 -1.95
C ILE A 47 5.30 10.89 -1.24
N PHE A 48 5.50 11.19 0.04
CA PHE A 48 6.35 10.44 0.95
C PHE A 48 5.48 9.83 2.05
N ILE A 49 5.43 8.50 2.08
CA ILE A 49 4.54 7.74 2.95
C ILE A 49 5.37 7.14 4.08
N THR A 50 5.06 7.55 5.30
CA THR A 50 5.73 7.12 6.54
C THR A 50 4.70 6.67 7.58
N PRO A 51 5.11 5.94 8.63
CA PRO A 51 4.19 5.57 9.70
C PRO A 51 3.42 6.78 10.25
N GLY A 52 2.10 6.62 10.42
CA GLY A 52 1.17 7.70 10.73
C GLY A 52 0.41 8.26 9.52
N TYR A 53 0.81 7.92 8.29
CA TYR A 53 0.05 8.28 7.08
C TYR A 53 -1.32 7.59 7.06
N ARG A 54 -2.38 8.37 6.81
CA ARG A 54 -3.74 7.86 6.65
C ARG A 54 -4.04 7.55 5.18
N PHE A 55 -4.01 6.27 4.84
CA PHE A 55 -4.37 5.78 3.51
C PHE A 55 -5.85 5.98 3.20
N ARG A 56 -6.15 6.38 1.97
CA ARG A 56 -7.51 6.72 1.53
C ARG A 56 -8.07 5.74 0.51
N THR A 57 -7.19 5.08 -0.26
CA THR A 57 -7.61 4.33 -1.44
C THR A 57 -7.45 2.83 -1.28
N ALA A 58 -6.22 2.35 -1.15
CA ALA A 58 -5.90 0.93 -1.24
C ALA A 58 -6.25 0.20 0.05
N ASP A 59 -6.95 -0.93 -0.07
CA ASP A 59 -7.29 -1.82 1.04
C ASP A 59 -6.23 -2.90 1.23
N MET A 60 -5.55 -3.28 0.13
CA MET A 60 -4.47 -4.26 0.14
C MET A 60 -3.33 -3.83 -0.77
N LEU A 61 -2.12 -4.32 -0.48
CA LEU A 61 -0.91 -4.07 -1.26
C LEU A 61 -0.18 -5.39 -1.50
N MET A 62 0.06 -5.72 -2.78
CA MET A 62 1.02 -6.74 -3.17
C MET A 62 2.35 -6.10 -3.51
N THR A 63 3.43 -6.50 -2.85
CA THR A 63 4.78 -5.97 -3.13
C THR A 63 5.87 -6.96 -2.72
N ASN A 64 7.07 -6.80 -3.27
CA ASN A 64 8.26 -7.53 -2.86
C ASN A 64 8.66 -7.22 -1.41
N PHE A 65 9.58 -8.02 -0.86
CA PHE A 65 10.29 -7.71 0.37
C PHE A 65 11.43 -6.71 0.12
N HIS A 66 11.40 -5.59 0.84
CA HIS A 66 12.35 -4.48 0.76
C HIS A 66 13.45 -4.58 1.81
N LEU A 67 14.59 -3.92 1.61
CA LEU A 67 15.66 -3.93 2.62
C LEU A 67 15.25 -3.23 3.92
N PRO A 68 15.71 -3.70 5.10
CA PRO A 68 15.53 -3.00 6.35
C PRO A 68 16.08 -1.57 6.27
N ARG A 69 15.38 -0.61 6.91
CA ARG A 69 15.72 0.83 6.91
C ARG A 69 15.63 1.54 5.55
N SER A 70 14.95 0.95 4.56
CA SER A 70 14.61 1.64 3.30
C SER A 70 13.32 2.45 3.41
N THR A 71 13.15 3.44 2.54
CA THR A 71 11.88 4.21 2.42
C THR A 71 10.71 3.32 2.03
N LEU A 72 10.93 2.27 1.23
CA LEU A 72 9.92 1.29 0.89
C LEU A 72 9.53 0.42 2.10
N PHE A 73 10.49 0.08 2.97
CA PHE A 73 10.18 -0.56 4.25
C PHE A 73 9.33 0.34 5.15
N MET A 74 9.61 1.66 5.18
CA MET A 74 8.77 2.61 5.90
C MET A 74 7.35 2.68 5.34
N LEU A 75 7.18 2.68 4.02
CA LEU A 75 5.88 2.70 3.35
C LEU A 75 5.06 1.44 3.69
N VAL A 76 5.64 0.24 3.59
CA VAL A 76 4.90 -0.99 3.93
C VAL A 76 4.59 -1.08 5.43
N SER A 77 5.47 -0.54 6.29
CA SER A 77 5.23 -0.42 7.73
C SER A 77 4.12 0.59 8.06
N ALA A 78 4.02 1.68 7.30
CA ALA A 78 2.90 2.60 7.40
C ALA A 78 1.59 1.92 6.98
N PHE A 79 1.64 1.11 5.92
CA PHE A 79 0.47 0.45 5.35
C PHE A 79 -0.10 -0.66 6.24
N SER A 80 0.73 -1.58 6.72
CA SER A 80 0.28 -2.77 7.49
C SER A 80 0.65 -2.78 8.96
N GLY A 81 1.29 -1.71 9.44
CA GLY A 81 1.76 -1.59 10.82
C GLY A 81 3.16 -2.19 11.03
N LEU A 82 3.91 -1.58 11.94
CA LEU A 82 5.31 -1.94 12.19
C LEU A 82 5.47 -3.36 12.74
N GLU A 83 4.62 -3.77 13.69
CA GLU A 83 4.70 -5.10 14.31
C GLU A 83 4.36 -6.22 13.32
N THR A 84 3.32 -6.01 12.48
CA THR A 84 2.98 -6.91 11.37
C THR A 84 4.17 -7.08 10.43
N MET A 85 4.80 -5.98 10.02
CA MET A 85 5.95 -6.05 9.11
C MET A 85 7.17 -6.71 9.76
N ARG A 86 7.44 -6.45 11.04
CA ARG A 86 8.52 -7.13 11.79
C ARG A 86 8.31 -8.64 11.83
N SER A 87 7.09 -9.08 12.14
CA SER A 87 6.72 -10.50 12.18
C SER A 87 6.86 -11.15 10.79
N ALA A 88 6.32 -10.51 9.75
CA ALA A 88 6.43 -10.99 8.37
C ALA A 88 7.88 -11.12 7.89
N TYR A 89 8.75 -10.16 8.23
CA TYR A 89 10.16 -10.20 7.87
C TYR A 89 10.93 -11.27 8.63
N ALA A 90 10.69 -11.43 9.94
CA ALA A 90 11.29 -12.49 10.73
C ALA A 90 10.93 -13.87 10.16
N HIS A 91 9.66 -14.07 9.78
CA HIS A 91 9.20 -15.27 9.11
C HIS A 91 9.91 -15.49 7.76
N ALA A 92 9.96 -14.46 6.90
CA ALA A 92 10.58 -14.55 5.58
C ALA A 92 12.09 -14.89 5.68
N ILE A 93 12.81 -14.30 6.64
CA ILE A 93 14.22 -14.58 6.90
C ILE A 93 14.39 -16.02 7.41
N GLY A 94 13.59 -16.44 8.40
CA GLY A 94 13.64 -17.78 8.96
C GLY A 94 13.35 -18.88 7.92
N ASN A 95 12.52 -18.59 6.93
CA ASN A 95 12.14 -19.49 5.85
C ASN A 95 12.93 -19.27 4.55
N ARG A 96 14.00 -18.47 4.56
CA ARG A 96 14.90 -18.23 3.41
C ARG A 96 14.19 -17.73 2.15
N TYR A 97 13.23 -16.83 2.31
CA TYR A 97 12.62 -16.13 1.19
C TYR A 97 13.67 -15.31 0.45
N ARG A 98 13.46 -15.13 -0.84
CA ARG A 98 14.27 -14.26 -1.70
C ARG A 98 13.75 -12.84 -1.58
N PHE A 99 14.64 -11.87 -1.37
CA PHE A 99 14.28 -10.46 -1.21
C PHE A 99 14.57 -9.68 -2.49
N TYR A 100 14.20 -8.39 -2.51
CA TYR A 100 14.52 -7.45 -3.59
C TYR A 100 13.70 -7.66 -4.88
N SER A 101 14.13 -7.03 -5.99
CA SER A 101 13.34 -6.88 -7.22
C SER A 101 12.89 -8.19 -7.88
N TYR A 102 13.68 -9.25 -7.74
CA TYR A 102 13.40 -10.58 -8.33
C TYR A 102 13.14 -11.65 -7.27
N GLY A 103 12.90 -11.21 -6.03
CA GLY A 103 12.59 -12.08 -4.91
C GLY A 103 11.13 -12.50 -4.88
N ASP A 104 10.73 -12.98 -3.71
CA ASP A 104 9.36 -13.34 -3.42
C ASP A 104 8.51 -12.09 -3.08
N ALA A 105 7.19 -12.29 -3.09
CA ALA A 105 6.21 -11.24 -2.83
C ALA A 105 5.51 -11.42 -1.49
N SER A 106 4.94 -10.32 -1.01
CA SER A 106 4.06 -10.24 0.14
C SER A 106 2.70 -9.70 -0.31
N LEU A 107 1.63 -10.20 0.31
CA LEU A 107 0.29 -9.65 0.21
C LEU A 107 -0.08 -9.07 1.58
N LEU A 108 -0.28 -7.76 1.61
CA LEU A 108 -0.40 -6.97 2.81
C LEU A 108 -1.81 -6.39 2.91
N TYR A 109 -2.40 -6.47 4.10
CA TYR A 109 -3.67 -5.82 4.41
C TYR A 109 -3.40 -4.46 5.05
N ARG A 110 -4.18 -3.44 4.68
CA ARG A 110 -4.10 -2.13 5.33
C ARG A 110 -4.40 -2.30 6.82
N ALA A 111 -3.55 -1.76 7.68
CA ALA A 111 -3.80 -1.74 9.12
C ALA A 111 -5.09 -0.97 9.39
N GLU A 112 -5.93 -1.51 10.26
CA GLU A 112 -7.07 -0.75 10.76
C GLU A 112 -6.54 0.42 11.57
N THR A 113 -6.91 1.64 11.17
CA THR A 113 -6.72 2.80 12.05
C THR A 113 -7.58 2.57 13.27
N SER A 114 -6.99 2.54 14.46
CA SER A 114 -7.66 2.45 15.75
C SER A 114 -8.49 3.69 16.10
N ASP A 115 -9.04 4.39 15.10
CA ASP A 115 -10.13 5.34 15.28
C ASP A 115 -11.42 4.53 15.17
N GLY A 116 -12.01 4.22 16.33
CA GLY A 116 -13.27 3.50 16.47
C GLY A 116 -14.45 4.21 15.80
N ARG A 117 -14.53 4.09 14.49
CA ARG A 117 -15.71 4.39 13.67
C ARG A 117 -16.04 3.19 12.80
#